data_AF-A0A0J1PMC1-F1
#
_entry.id   AF-A0A0J1PMC1-F1
#
_cell.length_a   1.000
_cell.length_b   1.000
_cell.length_c   1.000
_cell.angle_alpha   90.00
_cell.angle_beta   90.00
_cell.angle_gamma   90.00
#
_symmetry.space_group_name_H-M   'P 1'
#
loop_
_entity.id
_entity.type
_entity.pdbx_description
1 polymer ?
#
loop_
_entity_poly.entity_id
_entity_poly.type
_entity_poly.pdbx_seq_one_letter_code
_entity_poly.pdbx_strand_id
1 'polypeptide(L)'
;MGIEMIIGLAAAVIAVIAGAFGFGHARGTSKAEAKADKQRTEENAAATVAVAERKAEVTKEASNAQQTVNHMPDDDVDRELREQFSRPGGG
;
A
#
# COMPACT_ATOMS: atom_id res chain seq x y z
N MET A 1 -10.31 -2.58 68.71
CA MET A 1 -9.34 -3.01 67.66
C MET A 1 -9.89 -4.19 66.87
N GLY A 2 -11.08 -4.09 66.28
CA GLY A 2 -11.74 -5.25 65.64
C GLY A 2 -12.13 -4.97 64.20
N ILE A 3 -13.01 -3.99 64.01
CA ILE A 3 -13.63 -3.73 62.70
C ILE A 3 -12.66 -2.99 61.75
N GLU A 4 -11.90 -2.02 62.25
CA GLU A 4 -10.94 -1.24 61.45
C GLU A 4 -9.81 -2.12 60.87
N MET A 5 -9.34 -3.09 61.66
CA MET A 5 -8.33 -4.06 61.22
C MET A 5 -8.87 -5.00 60.13
N ILE A 6 -10.14 -5.39 60.23
CA ILE A 6 -10.81 -6.24 59.23
C ILE A 6 -11.00 -5.47 57.92
N ILE A 7 -11.43 -4.20 58.00
CA ILE A 7 -11.59 -3.34 56.81
C ILE A 7 -10.23 -3.08 56.15
N GLY A 8 -9.19 -2.80 56.94
CA GLY A 8 -7.83 -2.61 56.44
C GLY A 8 -7.29 -3.84 55.72
N LEU A 9 -7.54 -5.03 56.26
CA LEU A 9 -7.13 -6.30 55.64
C LEU A 9 -7.92 -6.55 54.34
N ALA A 10 -9.23 -6.33 54.35
CA ALA A 10 -10.06 -6.48 53.14
C ALA A 10 -9.63 -5.53 52.01
N ALA A 11 -9.34 -4.26 52.33
CA ALA A 11 -8.85 -3.28 51.37
C ALA A 11 -7.47 -3.68 50.80
N ALA A 12 -6.57 -4.19 51.64
CA ALA A 12 -5.25 -4.66 51.21
C ALA A 12 -5.36 -5.84 50.23
N VAL A 13 -6.25 -6.80 50.48
CA VAL A 13 -6.48 -7.94 49.58
C VAL A 13 -7.00 -7.49 48.21
N ILE A 14 -7.96 -6.55 48.19
CA ILE A 14 -8.51 -6.01 46.93
C ILE A 14 -7.43 -5.26 46.15
N ALA A 15 -6.58 -4.48 46.81
CA ALA A 15 -5.48 -3.76 46.18
C ALA A 15 -4.45 -4.70 45.53
N VAL A 16 -4.13 -5.82 46.18
CA VAL A 16 -3.22 -6.85 45.62
C VAL A 16 -3.81 -7.50 44.38
N ILE A 17 -5.09 -7.86 44.40
CA ILE A 17 -5.79 -8.45 43.24
C ILE A 17 -5.85 -7.44 42.09
N ALA A 18 -6.22 -6.19 42.38
CA ALA A 18 -6.27 -5.13 41.38
C ALA A 18 -4.88 -4.80 40.80
N GLY A 19 -3.81 -4.86 41.60
CA GLY A 19 -2.43 -4.70 41.13
C GLY A 19 -1.98 -5.82 40.20
N ALA A 20 -2.35 -7.07 40.52
CA ALA A 20 -2.02 -8.24 39.71
C ALA A 20 -2.78 -8.29 38.37
N PHE A 21 -4.05 -7.89 38.35
CA PHE A 21 -4.89 -7.95 37.13
C PHE A 21 -4.95 -6.64 36.34
N GLY A 22 -4.90 -5.48 37.01
CA GLY A 22 -5.09 -4.15 36.39
C GLY A 22 -3.88 -3.62 35.62
N PHE A 23 -2.66 -3.95 36.05
CA PHE A 23 -1.44 -3.45 35.38
C PHE A 23 -1.00 -4.33 34.19
N GLY A 24 -1.28 -5.64 34.26
CA GLY A 24 -0.90 -6.59 33.21
C GLY A 24 -1.68 -6.40 31.90
N HIS A 25 -3.00 -6.14 31.98
CA HIS A 25 -3.86 -6.04 30.80
C HIS A 25 -3.61 -4.75 30.00
N ALA A 26 -3.34 -3.62 30.68
CA ALA A 26 -3.02 -2.34 30.04
C ALA A 26 -1.71 -2.39 29.24
N ARG A 27 -0.72 -3.16 29.72
CA ARG A 27 0.57 -3.29 29.03
C ARG A 27 0.53 -4.28 27.86
N GLY A 28 -0.33 -5.30 27.93
CA GLY A 28 -0.53 -6.30 26.86
C GLY A 28 -1.29 -5.74 25.66
N THR A 29 -2.40 -5.04 25.91
CA THR A 29 -3.23 -4.39 24.89
C THR A 29 -2.47 -3.26 24.18
N SER A 30 -1.81 -2.37 24.93
CA SER A 30 -1.04 -1.25 24.36
C SER A 30 0.13 -1.71 23.46
N LYS A 31 0.80 -2.82 23.78
CA LYS A 31 1.84 -3.39 22.91
C LYS A 31 1.29 -4.12 21.70
N ALA A 32 0.09 -4.71 21.79
CA ALA A 32 -0.56 -5.39 20.68
C ALA A 32 -1.13 -4.38 19.66
N GLU A 33 -1.77 -3.32 20.13
CA GLU A 33 -2.25 -2.21 19.29
C GLU A 33 -1.08 -1.53 18.56
N ALA A 34 -0.01 -1.18 19.28
CA ALA A 34 1.16 -0.55 18.67
C ALA A 34 1.89 -1.44 17.64
N LYS A 35 1.77 -2.77 17.74
CA LYS A 35 2.31 -3.71 16.74
C LYS A 35 1.38 -3.87 15.53
N ALA A 36 0.07 -3.91 15.75
CA ALA A 36 -0.91 -4.02 14.68
C ALA A 36 -0.94 -2.77 13.79
N ASP A 37 -0.88 -1.58 14.40
CA ASP A 37 -0.79 -0.32 13.63
C ASP A 37 0.49 -0.25 12.80
N LYS A 38 1.64 -0.63 13.39
CA LYS A 38 2.91 -0.68 12.66
C LYS A 38 2.88 -1.63 11.47
N GLN A 39 2.38 -2.85 11.67
CA GLN A 39 2.25 -3.82 10.57
C GLN A 39 1.36 -3.30 9.44
N ARG A 40 0.21 -2.70 9.76
CA ARG A 40 -0.67 -2.10 8.75
C ARG A 40 -0.01 -0.95 8.00
N THR A 41 0.78 -0.12 8.67
CA THR A 41 1.51 0.97 8.00
C THR A 41 2.64 0.45 7.10
N GLU A 42 3.36 -0.59 7.54
CA GLU A 42 4.44 -1.20 6.75
C GLU A 42 3.90 -1.95 5.53
N GLU A 43 2.81 -2.71 5.67
CA GLU A 43 2.14 -3.40 4.56
C GLU A 43 1.55 -2.42 3.53
N ASN A 44 0.93 -1.32 4.00
CA ASN A 44 0.38 -0.29 3.10
C ASN A 44 1.48 0.45 2.32
N ALA A 45 2.66 0.66 2.93
CA ALA A 45 3.78 1.28 2.25
C ALA A 45 4.31 0.37 1.13
N ALA A 46 4.51 -0.92 1.41
CA ALA A 46 4.95 -1.90 0.42
C ALA A 46 3.96 -2.05 -0.74
N ALA A 47 2.66 -2.11 -0.44
CA ALA A 47 1.61 -2.17 -1.46
C ALA A 47 1.57 -0.89 -2.33
N THR A 48 1.78 0.28 -1.73
CA THR A 48 1.80 1.55 -2.47
C THR A 48 3.00 1.64 -3.40
N VAL A 49 4.19 1.20 -2.96
CA VAL A 49 5.39 1.14 -3.81
C VAL A 49 5.18 0.17 -4.97
N ALA A 50 4.68 -1.04 -4.70
CA ALA A 50 4.41 -2.04 -5.74
C ALA A 50 3.38 -1.54 -6.78
N VAL A 51 2.34 -0.83 -6.33
CA VAL A 51 1.35 -0.23 -7.24
C VAL A 51 1.97 0.91 -8.05
N ALA A 52 2.84 1.73 -7.46
CA ALA A 52 3.52 2.81 -8.16
C ALA A 52 4.50 2.27 -9.21
N GLU A 53 5.30 1.26 -8.88
CA GLU A 53 6.22 0.58 -9.80
C GLU A 53 5.45 -0.08 -10.96
N ARG A 54 4.36 -0.80 -10.67
CA ARG A 54 3.51 -1.40 -11.70
C ARG A 54 2.89 -0.35 -12.63
N LYS A 55 2.46 0.80 -12.09
CA LYS A 55 1.95 1.91 -12.92
C LYS A 55 3.03 2.51 -13.81
N ALA A 56 4.24 2.68 -13.31
CA ALA A 56 5.36 3.19 -14.09
C ALA A 56 5.73 2.23 -15.24
N GLU A 57 5.76 0.92 -14.96
CA GLU A 57 6.02 -0.11 -15.98
C GLU A 57 4.94 -0.12 -17.08
N VAL A 58 3.66 -0.14 -16.69
CA VAL A 58 2.54 -0.10 -17.65
C VAL A 58 2.55 1.18 -18.47
N THR A 59 2.88 2.33 -17.86
CA THR A 59 2.97 3.61 -18.59
C THR A 59 4.12 3.60 -19.59
N LYS A 60 5.26 3.01 -19.22
CA LYS A 60 6.41 2.85 -20.11
C LYS A 60 6.09 1.91 -21.27
N GLU A 61 5.45 0.78 -21.00
CA GLU A 61 5.05 -0.19 -22.02
C GLU A 61 4.01 0.40 -22.99
N ALA A 62 3.01 1.10 -22.46
CA ALA A 62 2.02 1.81 -23.29
C ALA A 62 2.64 2.93 -24.12
N SER A 63 3.65 3.63 -23.59
CA SER A 63 4.41 4.63 -24.35
C SER A 63 5.25 3.98 -25.44
N ASN A 64 5.89 2.85 -25.16
CA ASN A 64 6.66 2.10 -26.15
C ASN A 64 5.75 1.56 -27.26
N ALA A 65 4.58 1.01 -26.93
CA ALA A 65 3.59 0.56 -27.91
C ALA A 65 3.08 1.72 -28.78
N GLN A 66 2.75 2.86 -28.18
CA GLN A 66 2.40 4.07 -28.93
C GLN A 66 3.56 4.56 -29.81
N GLN A 67 4.80 4.50 -29.33
CA GLN A 67 5.97 4.87 -30.12
C GLN A 67 6.18 3.89 -31.28
N THR A 68 5.97 2.59 -31.09
CA THR A 68 5.99 1.60 -32.19
C THR A 68 4.89 1.88 -33.21
N VAL A 69 3.70 2.31 -32.79
CA VAL A 69 2.60 2.68 -33.70
C VAL A 69 2.89 4.01 -34.41
N ASN A 70 3.38 5.03 -33.70
CA ASN A 70 3.68 6.35 -34.27
C ASN A 70 4.95 6.35 -35.13
N HIS A 71 5.86 5.43 -34.86
CA HIS A 71 7.07 5.21 -35.65
C HIS A 71 6.91 4.01 -36.60
N MET A 72 5.69 3.46 -36.69
CA MET A 72 5.30 2.69 -37.85
C MET A 72 5.46 3.67 -39.02
N PRO A 73 6.39 3.40 -39.94
CA PRO A 73 6.89 4.42 -40.83
C PRO A 73 5.76 4.94 -41.72
N ASP A 74 5.28 6.15 -41.44
CA ASP A 74 4.55 6.96 -42.42
C ASP A 74 5.38 7.02 -43.72
N ASP A 75 6.71 7.00 -43.60
CA ASP A 75 7.68 6.88 -44.70
C ASP A 75 7.56 5.59 -45.51
N ASP A 76 7.08 4.46 -44.98
CA ASP A 76 6.87 3.23 -45.76
C ASP A 76 5.54 3.33 -46.52
N VAL A 77 4.48 3.84 -45.87
CA VAL A 77 3.17 4.05 -46.50
C VAL A 77 3.28 5.13 -47.59
N ASP A 78 3.93 6.25 -47.30
CA ASP A 78 4.17 7.32 -48.27
C ASP A 78 5.15 6.89 -49.36
N ARG A 79 6.18 6.09 -49.07
CA ARG A 79 7.09 5.54 -50.10
C ARG A 79 6.34 4.57 -51.00
N GLU A 80 5.55 3.66 -50.45
CA GLU A 80 4.79 2.68 -51.23
C GLU A 80 3.68 3.36 -52.05
N LEU A 81 2.98 4.36 -51.49
CA LEU A 81 2.07 5.22 -52.23
C LEU A 81 2.78 5.99 -53.34
N ARG A 82 3.97 6.53 -53.09
CA ARG A 82 4.73 7.33 -54.08
C ARG A 82 5.36 6.47 -55.18
N GLU A 83 5.78 5.25 -54.87
CA GLU A 83 6.33 4.30 -55.84
C GLU A 83 5.24 3.68 -56.73
N GLN A 84 4.03 3.43 -56.21
CA GLN A 84 2.94 2.77 -56.95
C GLN A 84 1.94 3.75 -57.59
N PHE A 85 1.94 5.03 -57.20
CA PHE A 85 1.00 6.00 -57.77
C PHE A 85 1.35 6.39 -59.21
N SER A 86 0.69 5.72 -60.17
CA SER A 86 0.59 6.19 -61.55
C SER A 86 -0.58 7.16 -61.66
N ARG A 87 -0.30 8.46 -61.85
CA ARG A 87 -1.33 9.49 -62.06
C ARG A 87 -2.15 9.16 -63.33
N PRO A 88 -3.44 8.81 -63.23
CA PRO A 88 -4.25 8.54 -64.42
C PRO A 88 -4.69 9.88 -65.01
N GLY A 89 -4.07 10.26 -66.14
CA GLY A 89 -4.43 11.47 -66.88
C GLY A 89 -3.33 12.53 -66.89
N GLY A 90 -2.30 12.31 -67.70
CA GLY A 90 -1.53 13.37 -68.33
C GLY A 90 -1.66 13.16 -69.84
N GLY A 91 -2.24 14.12 -70.55
CA GLY A 91 -2.46 14.06 -72.00
C GLY A 91 -1.20 14.21 -72.83
#